data_AF-A0A2S9FJ75-F1
#
_entry.id   AF-A0A2S9FJ75-F1
#
_cell.length_a   1.000
_cell.length_b   1.000
_cell.length_c   1.000
_cell.angle_alpha   90.00
_cell.angle_beta   90.00
_cell.angle_gamma   90.00
#
_symmetry.space_group_name_H-M   'P 1'
#
loop_
_entity.id
_entity.type
_entity.pdbx_description
1 polymer ?
#
loop_
_entity_poly.entity_id
_entity_poly.type
_entity_poly.pdbx_seq_one_letter_code
_entity_poly.pdbx_strand_id
1 'polypeptide(L)'
;MPMVNVGQGLQALGHDITVLTGADFTDAVESAGLRMASLPDSVRIEPPNSVNALLRRLPTQVRRFWLGRAELDSVFAKPLAVEAKTLMDTLRHHPVDAIVADVTFTGVVP
;
A
#
# COMPACT_ATOMS: atom_id res chain seq x y z
N MET A 1 11.84 -6.60 -0.78
CA MET A 1 10.72 -5.74 -0.32
C MET A 1 11.27 -4.83 0.77
N PRO A 2 11.48 -3.52 0.53
CA PRO A 2 12.17 -2.65 1.49
C PRO A 2 11.60 -2.72 2.92
N MET A 3 10.29 -2.61 3.06
CA MET A 3 9.63 -2.67 4.38
C MET A 3 9.72 -4.03 5.06
N VAL A 4 9.73 -5.14 4.31
CA VAL A 4 9.96 -6.48 4.87
C VAL A 4 11.39 -6.59 5.40
N ASN A 5 12.39 -6.07 4.67
CA ASN A 5 13.77 -6.08 5.12
C ASN A 5 13.96 -5.25 6.40
N VAL A 6 13.31 -4.09 6.49
CA VAL A 6 13.27 -3.27 7.71
C VAL A 6 12.63 -4.07 8.86
N GLY A 7 11.49 -4.72 8.61
CA GLY A 7 10.81 -5.57 9.58
C GLY A 7 11.69 -6.70 10.10
N GLN A 8 12.40 -7.42 9.22
CA GLN A 8 13.35 -8.45 9.61
C GLN A 8 14.50 -7.90 10.45
N GLY A 9 15.03 -6.74 10.09
CA GLY A 9 16.08 -6.06 10.88
C GLY A 9 15.62 -5.74 12.29
N LEU A 10 14.39 -5.20 12.44
CA LEU A 10 13.82 -4.91 13.75
C LEU A 10 13.48 -6.18 14.54
N GLN A 11 12.97 -7.22 13.88
CA GLN A 11 12.71 -8.52 14.51
C GLN A 11 14.00 -9.15 15.04
N ALA A 12 15.10 -9.08 14.29
CA ALA A 12 16.41 -9.56 14.72
C ALA A 12 16.96 -8.81 15.94
N LEU A 13 16.52 -7.57 16.17
CA LEU A 13 16.81 -6.80 17.38
C LEU A 13 15.88 -7.13 18.57
N GLY A 14 14.95 -8.06 18.40
CA GLY A 14 14.03 -8.54 19.44
C GLY A 14 12.67 -7.84 19.49
N HIS A 15 12.34 -7.04 18.47
CA HIS A 15 11.02 -6.40 18.38
C HIS A 15 9.95 -7.35 17.84
N ASP A 16 8.71 -7.17 18.29
CA ASP A 16 7.55 -7.85 17.72
C ASP A 16 7.03 -7.08 16.51
N ILE A 17 6.97 -7.72 15.34
CA ILE A 17 6.72 -7.06 14.06
C ILE A 17 5.50 -7.68 13.38
N THR A 18 4.55 -6.80 13.03
CA THR A 18 3.43 -7.11 12.15
C THR A 18 3.48 -6.22 10.92
N VAL A 19 3.35 -6.80 9.73
CA VAL A 19 3.31 -6.08 8.46
C VAL A 19 1.87 -5.98 7.98
N LEU A 20 1.36 -4.74 7.85
CA LEU A 20 0.08 -4.45 7.21
C LEU A 20 0.31 -4.21 5.71
N THR A 21 -0.20 -5.07 4.84
CA THR A 21 -0.03 -4.95 3.37
C THR A 21 -1.14 -5.68 2.61
N GLY A 22 -1.19 -5.54 1.29
CA GLY A 22 -2.13 -6.28 0.45
C GLY A 22 -1.90 -7.79 0.48
N ALA A 23 -2.97 -8.57 0.32
CA ALA A 23 -2.95 -10.04 0.34
C ALA A 23 -1.97 -10.67 -0.67
N ASP A 24 -1.73 -10.00 -1.80
CA ASP A 24 -0.77 -10.42 -2.83
C ASP A 24 0.67 -10.55 -2.31
N PHE A 25 0.98 -9.97 -1.14
CA PHE A 25 2.31 -10.00 -0.53
C PHE A 25 2.46 -10.99 0.62
N THR A 26 1.45 -11.82 0.90
CA THR A 26 1.43 -12.79 2.02
C THR A 26 2.67 -13.67 2.05
N ASP A 27 2.93 -14.38 0.96
CA ASP A 27 4.07 -15.30 0.87
C ASP A 27 5.40 -14.61 1.13
N ALA A 28 5.56 -13.35 0.68
CA ALA A 28 6.78 -12.58 0.88
C ALA A 28 7.00 -12.16 2.33
N VAL A 29 5.92 -11.90 3.08
CA VAL A 29 5.97 -11.53 4.51
C VAL A 29 6.19 -12.78 5.36
N GLU A 30 5.46 -13.86 5.08
CA GLU A 30 5.55 -15.10 5.84
C GLU A 30 6.89 -15.82 5.63
N SER A 31 7.40 -15.86 4.40
CA SER A 31 8.74 -16.41 4.12
C SER A 31 9.87 -15.62 4.81
N ALA A 32 9.61 -14.36 5.18
CA ALA A 32 10.52 -13.54 5.97
C ALA A 32 10.40 -13.79 7.48
N GLY A 33 9.46 -14.63 7.93
CA GLY A 33 9.21 -14.94 9.34
C GLY A 33 8.45 -13.85 10.10
N LEU A 34 7.83 -12.91 9.38
CA LEU A 34 7.07 -11.80 9.97
C LEU A 34 5.59 -12.15 10.06
N ARG A 35 4.87 -11.58 11.05
CA ARG A 35 3.41 -11.68 11.07
C ARG A 35 2.80 -10.76 10.04
N MET A 36 1.68 -11.18 9.45
CA MET A 36 0.94 -10.38 8.48
C MET A 36 -0.42 -9.95 9.02
N ALA A 37 -0.80 -8.72 8.68
CA ALA A 37 -2.18 -8.26 8.63
C ALA A 37 -2.50 -7.84 7.18
N SER A 38 -3.66 -8.27 6.65
CA SER A 38 -4.03 -7.96 5.27
C SER A 38 -4.88 -6.69 5.17
N LEU A 39 -4.57 -5.84 4.19
CA LEU A 39 -5.50 -4.84 3.67
C LEU A 39 -6.66 -5.54 2.94
N PRO A 40 -7.85 -4.93 2.91
CA PRO A 40 -8.98 -5.46 2.14
C PRO A 40 -8.72 -5.37 0.64
N ASP A 41 -9.34 -6.27 -0.13
CA ASP A 41 -9.19 -6.32 -1.60
C ASP A 41 -9.58 -5.02 -2.32
N SER A 42 -10.41 -4.17 -1.70
CA SER A 42 -10.79 -2.86 -2.24
C SER A 42 -9.63 -1.87 -2.34
N VAL A 43 -8.50 -2.14 -1.66
CA VAL A 43 -7.25 -1.34 -1.71
C VAL A 43 -6.31 -1.85 -2.80
N ARG A 44 -6.63 -2.96 -3.46
CA ARG A 44 -5.78 -3.55 -4.48
C ARG A 44 -5.57 -2.57 -5.63
N ILE A 45 -4.30 -2.22 -5.85
CA ILE A 45 -3.89 -1.39 -6.97
C ILE A 45 -3.94 -2.25 -8.23
N GLU A 46 -4.93 -2.00 -9.09
CA GLU A 46 -4.93 -2.61 -10.41
C GLU A 46 -3.77 -2.02 -11.23
N PRO A 47 -2.99 -2.86 -11.94
CA PRO A 47 -2.05 -2.36 -12.91
C PRO A 47 -2.79 -1.49 -13.92
N PRO A 48 -2.21 -0.36 -14.38
CA PRO A 48 -2.91 0.61 -15.20
C PRO A 48 -3.54 -0.08 -16.41
N ASN A 49 -4.88 -0.16 -16.41
CA ASN A 49 -5.63 -0.74 -17.50
C ASN A 49 -5.31 0.05 -18.78
N SER A 50 -5.03 -0.71 -19.85
CA SER A 50 -4.53 -0.19 -21.12
C SER A 50 -5.26 1.09 -21.55
N VAL A 51 -4.47 2.12 -21.88
CA VAL A 51 -4.95 3.48 -22.21
C VAL A 51 -6.19 3.45 -23.11
N ASN A 52 -7.29 4.04 -22.64
CA ASN A 52 -8.54 4.19 -23.40
C ASN A 52 -8.25 4.68 -24.83
N ALA A 53 -8.85 4.04 -25.83
CA ALA A 53 -8.62 4.32 -27.25
C ALA A 53 -8.82 5.81 -27.62
N LEU A 54 -9.70 6.53 -26.92
CA LEU A 54 -9.90 7.96 -27.09
C LEU A 54 -8.68 8.78 -26.66
N LEU A 55 -8.04 8.43 -25.55
CA LEU A 55 -6.86 9.14 -25.04
C LEU A 55 -5.64 8.99 -25.97
N ARG A 56 -5.58 7.92 -26.78
CA ARG A 56 -4.53 7.73 -27.78
C ARG A 56 -4.53 8.80 -28.88
N ARG A 57 -5.67 9.45 -29.14
CA ARG A 57 -5.81 10.49 -30.16
C ARG A 57 -5.41 11.89 -29.66
N LEU A 58 -5.18 12.05 -28.36
CA LEU A 58 -4.80 13.34 -27.77
C LEU A 58 -3.31 13.64 -27.94
N PRO A 59 -2.92 14.93 -27.96
CA PRO A 59 -1.52 15.34 -27.85
C PRO A 59 -0.84 14.70 -26.65
N THR A 60 0.44 14.36 -26.79
CA THR A 60 1.18 13.57 -25.79
C THR A 60 1.18 14.21 -24.40
N GLN A 61 1.23 15.54 -24.30
CA GLN A 61 1.23 16.27 -23.03
C GLN A 61 -0.12 16.11 -22.32
N VAL A 62 -1.22 16.27 -23.05
CA VAL A 62 -2.58 16.12 -22.52
C VAL A 62 -2.83 14.67 -22.09
N ARG A 63 -2.41 13.69 -22.90
CA ARG A 63 -2.50 12.27 -22.56
C ARG A 63 -1.74 11.95 -21.28
N ARG A 64 -0.50 12.44 -21.15
CA ARG A 64 0.33 12.23 -19.95
C ARG A 64 -0.30 12.83 -18.70
N PHE A 65 -0.85 14.04 -18.79
CA PHE A 65 -1.53 14.66 -17.67
C PHE A 65 -2.71 13.82 -17.17
N TRP A 66 -3.59 13.38 -18.08
CA TRP A 66 -4.75 12.57 -17.69
C TRP A 66 -4.38 11.17 -17.17
N LEU A 67 -3.34 10.55 -17.73
CA LEU A 67 -2.81 9.30 -17.21
C LEU A 67 -2.24 9.46 -15.81
N GLY A 68 -1.37 10.45 -15.60
CA GLY A 68 -0.81 10.73 -14.27
C GLY A 68 -1.89 11.06 -13.25
N ARG A 69 -2.91 11.84 -13.63
CA ARG A 69 -4.07 12.11 -12.75
C ARG A 69 -4.85 10.83 -12.41
N ALA A 70 -5.08 9.96 -13.38
CA ALA A 70 -5.79 8.71 -13.16
C ALA A 70 -4.99 7.76 -12.26
N GLU A 71 -3.68 7.66 -12.48
CA GLU A 71 -2.76 6.90 -11.63
C GLU A 71 -2.74 7.45 -10.20
N LEU A 72 -2.65 8.78 -10.02
CA LEU A 72 -2.69 9.39 -8.69
C LEU A 72 -4.01 9.08 -7.96
N ASP A 73 -5.12 9.12 -8.69
CA ASP A 73 -6.45 8.83 -8.15
C ASP A 73 -6.58 7.35 -7.75
N SER A 74 -6.18 6.42 -8.62
CA SER A 74 -6.34 4.98 -8.38
C SER A 74 -5.33 4.40 -7.38
N VAL A 75 -4.10 4.90 -7.39
CA VAL A 75 -3.00 4.36 -6.57
C VAL A 75 -3.00 4.97 -5.18
N PHE A 76 -3.32 6.26 -5.04
CA PHE A 76 -3.17 6.97 -3.77
C PHE A 76 -4.50 7.51 -3.23
N ALA A 77 -5.25 8.29 -4.01
CA ALA A 77 -6.39 9.02 -3.46
C ALA A 77 -7.56 8.11 -3.06
N LYS A 78 -7.96 7.17 -3.93
CA LYS A 78 -9.05 6.24 -3.65
C LYS A 78 -8.74 5.27 -2.50
N PRO A 79 -7.55 4.65 -2.42
CA PRO A 79 -7.27 3.70 -1.36
C PRO A 79 -7.08 4.34 0.02
N LEU A 80 -6.63 5.61 0.08
CA LEU A 80 -6.25 6.30 1.32
C LEU A 80 -7.27 6.14 2.46
N ALA A 81 -8.55 6.40 2.21
CA ALA A 81 -9.57 6.35 3.25
C ALA A 81 -9.77 4.91 3.80
N VAL A 82 -9.62 3.91 2.94
CA VAL A 82 -9.75 2.50 3.32
C VAL A 82 -8.48 2.05 4.04
N GLU A 83 -7.29 2.42 3.55
CA GLU A 83 -6.01 2.17 4.24
C GLU A 83 -6.03 2.73 5.67
N ALA A 84 -6.42 4.00 5.83
CA ALA A 84 -6.50 4.66 7.13
C ALA A 84 -7.49 3.97 8.06
N LYS A 85 -8.68 3.60 7.55
CA LYS A 85 -9.67 2.86 8.33
C LYS A 85 -9.13 1.49 8.77
N THR A 86 -8.53 0.73 7.85
CA THR A 86 -7.97 -0.59 8.16
C THR A 86 -6.85 -0.48 9.20
N LEU A 87 -5.93 0.47 9.04
CA LEU A 87 -4.89 0.74 10.03
C LEU A 87 -5.50 1.02 11.41
N MET A 88 -6.48 1.93 11.49
CA MET A 88 -7.12 2.27 12.76
C MET A 88 -7.85 1.09 13.39
N ASP A 89 -8.53 0.26 12.59
CA ASP A 89 -9.21 -0.93 13.07
C ASP A 89 -8.19 -2.00 13.56
N THR A 90 -7.05 -2.16 12.88
CA THR A 90 -5.94 -3.00 13.35
C THR A 90 -5.40 -2.52 14.69
N LEU A 91 -5.11 -1.22 14.82
CA LEU A 91 -4.55 -0.63 16.05
C LEU A 91 -5.49 -0.73 17.26
N ARG A 92 -6.81 -0.75 17.05
CA ARG A 92 -7.78 -0.96 18.13
C ARG A 92 -7.71 -2.36 18.74
N HIS A 93 -7.39 -3.36 17.94
CA HIS A 93 -7.31 -4.76 18.39
C HIS A 93 -5.88 -5.16 18.77
N HIS A 94 -4.90 -4.52 18.14
CA HIS A 94 -3.46 -4.77 18.31
C HIS A 94 -2.73 -3.43 18.45
N PRO A 95 -2.71 -2.84 19.66
CA PRO A 95 -1.96 -1.62 19.90
C PRO A 95 -0.46 -1.89 19.70
N VAL A 96 0.24 -0.93 19.10
CA VAL A 96 1.69 -1.01 18.82
C VAL A 96 2.38 0.23 19.38
N ASP A 97 3.67 0.09 19.70
CA ASP A 97 4.48 1.20 20.23
C ASP A 97 4.89 2.21 19.15
N ALA A 98 4.98 1.75 17.89
CA ALA A 98 5.39 2.58 16.76
C ALA A 98 4.82 2.06 15.44
N ILE A 99 4.64 2.97 14.49
CA ILE A 99 4.26 2.66 13.11
C ILE A 99 5.40 3.13 12.20
N VAL A 100 5.84 2.25 11.31
CA VAL A 100 6.79 2.59 10.23
C VAL A 100 6.06 2.33 8.92
N ALA A 101 5.93 3.36 8.10
CA ALA A 101 5.20 3.30 6.85
C ALA A 101 6.11 3.62 5.66
N ASP A 102 5.87 2.95 4.54
CA ASP A 102 6.41 3.38 3.25
C ASP A 102 5.75 4.72 2.86
N VAL A 103 6.50 5.58 2.15
CA VAL A 103 6.00 6.88 1.67
C VAL A 103 4.76 6.75 0.78
N THR A 104 4.57 5.60 0.12
CA THR A 104 3.40 5.33 -0.71
C THR A 104 2.18 4.84 0.07
N PHE A 105 2.33 4.47 1.35
CA PHE A 105 1.20 4.07 2.20
C PHE A 105 0.56 5.31 2.83
N THR A 106 -0.32 5.96 2.07
CA THR A 106 -0.85 7.27 2.42
C THR A 106 -1.87 7.26 3.57
N GLY A 107 -2.49 6.11 3.86
CA GLY A 107 -3.43 5.97 4.97
C GLY A 107 -2.84 6.18 6.38
N VAL A 108 -1.51 6.33 6.53
CA VAL A 108 -0.87 6.65 7.82
C VAL A 108 -0.94 8.14 8.18
N VAL A 109 -1.22 9.02 7.22
CA VAL A 109 -1.21 10.48 7.40
C VAL A 109 -2.57 10.95 7.94
N PRO A 110 -2.60 11.87 8.93
CA PRO A 110 -3.85 12.40 9.50
C PRO A 110 -4.69 13.24 8.52
#